data_AF-A0A4R2KIQ3-F1
#
_entry.id   AF-A0A4R2KIQ3-F1
#
_cell.length_a   1.000
_cell.length_b   1.000
_cell.length_c   1.000
_cell.angle_alpha   90.00
_cell.angle_beta   90.00
_cell.angle_gamma   90.00
#
_symmetry.space_group_name_H-M   'P 1'
#
loop_
_entity.id
_entity.type
_entity.pdbx_description
1 polymer ?
#
loop_
_entity_poly.entity_id
_entity_poly.type
_entity_poly.pdbx_seq_one_letter_code
_entity_poly.pdbx_strand_id
1 'polypeptide(L)'
;MALLKHQLVLHPDIVSQFAVDKPIMPYERRFGFSWQLCPWTLADDQGWLLINVEFAYCNLVESGSAADIEESALDAIESHLPYDREEDNVSVSFNPDDITWHTLTKMPEHVAKRYQKALKLIRKCPDRFEAMDKIERLNNTPVTLGGRTFSPSEALDGLLLELADNFRDYIETTPWWKLHWHIWTKKDAPWLEQDSRGEGD
;
A
#
# COMPACT_ATOMS: atom_id res chain seq x y z
N MET A 1 14.01 8.18 -9.04
CA MET A 1 12.75 8.88 -8.71
C MET A 1 12.30 8.37 -7.35
N ALA A 2 12.22 9.23 -6.33
CA ALA A 2 11.80 8.84 -4.97
C ALA A 2 10.28 8.83 -4.94
N LEU A 3 9.71 7.86 -5.63
CA LEU A 3 8.29 7.57 -5.56
C LEU A 3 8.01 6.91 -4.21
N LEU A 4 6.78 7.05 -3.71
CA LEU A 4 6.30 6.17 -2.65
C LEU A 4 6.33 4.74 -3.19
N LYS A 5 7.09 3.88 -2.52
CA LYS A 5 7.30 2.48 -2.90
C LYS A 5 6.47 1.55 -2.03
N HIS A 6 6.35 0.31 -2.50
CA HIS A 6 5.62 -0.74 -1.81
C HIS A 6 6.61 -1.66 -1.10
N GLN A 7 6.29 -2.00 0.15
CA GLN A 7 6.98 -3.02 0.92
C GLN A 7 6.03 -4.18 1.17
N LEU A 8 6.38 -5.38 0.72
CA LEU A 8 5.65 -6.60 1.06
C LEU A 8 6.27 -7.19 2.34
N VAL A 9 5.46 -7.31 3.39
CA VAL A 9 5.90 -7.73 4.73
C VAL A 9 5.38 -9.13 5.04
N LEU A 10 6.31 -10.05 5.31
CA LEU A 10 6.05 -11.44 5.60
C LEU A 10 6.36 -11.79 7.06
N HIS A 11 5.72 -12.83 7.57
CA HIS A 11 6.24 -13.51 8.74
C HIS A 11 7.45 -14.37 8.35
N PRO A 12 8.53 -14.46 9.15
CA PRO A 12 9.71 -15.27 8.82
C PRO A 12 9.38 -16.74 8.46
N ASP A 13 8.40 -17.33 9.14
CA ASP A 13 8.04 -18.75 8.95
C ASP A 13 7.45 -19.07 7.57
N ILE A 14 6.98 -18.06 6.81
CA ILE A 14 6.38 -18.26 5.49
C ILE A 14 7.31 -17.84 4.35
N VAL A 15 8.49 -17.30 4.65
CA VAL A 15 9.46 -16.83 3.65
C VAL A 15 9.82 -17.92 2.64
N SER A 16 10.03 -19.16 3.12
CA SER A 16 10.42 -20.29 2.27
C SER A 16 9.33 -20.72 1.27
N GLN A 17 8.12 -20.17 1.35
CA GLN A 17 7.02 -20.46 0.44
C GLN A 17 7.09 -19.62 -0.85
N PHE A 18 7.94 -18.60 -0.88
CA PHE A 18 8.06 -17.68 -2.01
C PHE A 18 9.40 -17.86 -2.73
N ALA A 19 9.34 -18.09 -4.03
CA ALA A 19 10.49 -17.93 -4.91
C ALA A 19 10.59 -16.46 -5.30
N VAL A 20 11.38 -15.69 -4.55
CA VAL A 20 11.60 -14.26 -4.80
C VAL A 20 13.01 -14.09 -5.34
N ASP A 21 13.15 -13.45 -6.51
CA ASP A 21 14.44 -13.12 -7.12
C ASP A 21 15.12 -11.90 -6.46
N LYS A 22 14.50 -11.36 -5.40
CA LYS A 22 14.90 -10.16 -4.66
C LYS A 22 15.33 -10.53 -3.23
N PRO A 23 16.30 -9.83 -2.64
CA PRO A 23 16.68 -10.05 -1.24
C PRO A 23 15.53 -9.71 -0.30
N ILE A 24 15.36 -10.54 0.73
CA ILE A 24 14.38 -10.30 1.80
C ILE A 24 15.10 -9.59 2.94
N MET A 25 14.62 -8.41 3.30
CA MET A 25 15.25 -7.53 4.28
C MET A 25 14.47 -7.50 5.61
N PRO A 26 15.07 -7.07 6.72
CA PRO A 26 14.29 -6.70 7.91
C PRO A 26 13.30 -5.59 7.58
N TYR A 27 12.12 -5.59 8.20
CA TYR A 27 11.17 -4.49 8.04
C TYR A 27 11.78 -3.17 8.50
N GLU A 28 11.69 -2.16 7.63
CA GLU A 28 12.08 -0.79 7.93
C GLU A 28 10.86 0.10 7.77
N ARG A 29 10.54 0.86 8.82
CA ARG A 29 9.50 1.89 8.70
C ARG A 29 10.03 2.98 7.76
N ARG A 30 9.54 3.00 6.52
CA ARG A 30 9.84 4.03 5.52
C ARG A 30 8.56 4.72 5.07
N PHE A 31 8.72 5.87 4.41
CA PHE A 31 7.64 6.54 3.71
C PHE A 31 7.24 5.72 2.47
N GLY A 32 6.00 5.25 2.41
CA GLY A 32 5.49 4.37 1.36
C GLY A 32 4.30 3.53 1.83
N PHE A 33 3.99 2.46 1.08
CA PHE A 33 2.92 1.53 1.39
C PHE A 33 3.50 0.22 1.91
N SER A 34 3.21 -0.14 3.16
CA SER A 34 3.63 -1.43 3.69
C SER A 34 2.44 -2.39 3.69
N TRP A 35 2.61 -3.59 3.16
CA TRP A 35 1.56 -4.58 3.00
C TRP A 35 1.90 -5.84 3.76
N GLN A 36 1.16 -6.10 4.85
CA GLN A 36 1.30 -7.35 5.58
C GLN A 36 0.60 -8.47 4.80
N LEU A 37 1.37 -9.47 4.38
CA LEU A 37 0.84 -10.67 3.76
C LEU A 37 0.35 -11.65 4.84
N CYS A 38 -0.91 -12.06 4.73
CA CYS A 38 -1.55 -12.99 5.65
C CYS A 38 -2.19 -14.16 4.87
N PRO A 39 -2.01 -15.42 5.28
CA PRO A 39 -2.68 -16.53 4.63
C PRO A 39 -4.19 -16.51 4.93
N TRP A 40 -5.02 -17.05 4.06
CA TRP A 40 -6.42 -17.35 4.37
C TRP A 40 -6.83 -18.68 3.75
N THR A 41 -7.92 -19.26 4.27
CA THR A 41 -8.46 -20.55 3.83
C THR A 41 -9.98 -20.49 3.78
N LEU A 42 -10.57 -20.98 2.69
CA LEU A 42 -12.01 -21.13 2.50
C LEU A 42 -12.30 -22.51 1.89
N ALA A 43 -12.90 -23.43 2.67
CA ALA A 43 -13.09 -24.81 2.26
C ALA A 43 -11.77 -25.43 1.74
N ASP A 44 -11.70 -25.82 0.46
CA ASP A 44 -10.51 -26.38 -0.19
C ASP A 44 -9.67 -25.31 -0.93
N ASP A 45 -10.05 -24.03 -0.85
CA ASP A 45 -9.31 -22.90 -1.42
C ASP A 45 -8.44 -22.23 -0.36
N GLN A 46 -7.28 -21.76 -0.77
CA GLN A 46 -6.33 -21.04 0.07
C GLN A 46 -5.64 -19.95 -0.74
N GLY A 47 -5.31 -18.86 -0.08
CA GLY A 47 -4.64 -17.76 -0.75
C GLY A 47 -4.04 -16.77 0.22
N TRP A 48 -3.75 -15.60 -0.32
CA TRP A 48 -3.15 -14.51 0.42
C TRP A 48 -4.08 -13.32 0.53
N LEU A 49 -4.00 -12.67 1.68
CA LEU A 49 -4.66 -11.41 1.99
C LEU A 49 -3.56 -10.39 2.26
N LEU A 50 -3.52 -9.36 1.44
CA LEU A 50 -2.72 -8.18 1.67
C LEU A 50 -3.47 -7.27 2.62
N ILE A 51 -2.80 -6.80 3.67
CA ILE A 51 -3.34 -5.77 4.57
C ILE A 51 -2.36 -4.61 4.61
N ASN A 52 -2.77 -3.46 4.07
CA ASN A 52 -1.98 -2.25 4.19
C ASN A 52 -1.81 -1.88 5.68
N VAL A 53 -0.56 -1.68 6.09
CA VAL A 53 -0.20 -1.45 7.49
C VAL A 53 -0.61 -0.05 7.93
N GLU A 54 -0.57 0.94 7.06
CA GLU A 54 -0.87 2.33 7.39
C GLU A 54 -2.38 2.56 7.60
N PHE A 55 -3.22 1.93 6.76
CA PHE A 55 -4.66 2.20 6.70
C PHE A 55 -5.55 1.01 7.05
N ALA A 56 -4.99 -0.19 7.23
CA ALA A 56 -5.73 -1.44 7.42
C ALA A 56 -6.65 -1.79 6.23
N TYR A 57 -6.32 -1.30 5.03
CA TYR A 57 -6.98 -1.69 3.79
C TYR A 57 -6.65 -3.14 3.46
N CYS A 58 -7.63 -3.92 3.04
CA CYS A 58 -7.48 -5.35 2.76
C CYS A 58 -7.65 -5.62 1.25
N ASN A 59 -6.74 -6.36 0.63
CA ASN A 59 -6.90 -6.87 -0.73
C ASN A 59 -6.71 -8.39 -0.77
N LEU A 60 -7.65 -9.12 -1.39
CA LEU A 60 -7.50 -10.57 -1.60
C LEU A 60 -6.70 -10.80 -2.88
N VAL A 61 -5.59 -11.52 -2.78
CA VAL A 61 -4.71 -11.82 -3.91
C VAL A 61 -5.32 -12.91 -4.77
N GLU A 62 -5.30 -12.72 -6.09
CA GLU A 62 -5.98 -13.64 -6.99
C GLU A 62 -5.26 -14.97 -7.25
N SER A 63 -3.94 -14.95 -7.14
CA SER A 63 -3.08 -16.11 -7.40
C SER A 63 -1.89 -16.10 -6.44
N GLY A 64 -1.29 -17.27 -6.23
CA GLY A 64 -0.37 -17.49 -5.11
C GLY A 64 1.09 -17.13 -5.37
N SER A 65 1.48 -16.72 -6.59
CA SER A 65 2.89 -16.46 -6.90
C SER A 65 3.37 -15.12 -6.36
N ALA A 66 4.70 -14.95 -6.25
CA ALA A 66 5.28 -13.69 -5.81
C ALA A 66 4.91 -12.52 -6.74
N ALA A 67 4.86 -12.77 -8.06
CA ALA A 67 4.48 -11.77 -9.06
C ALA A 67 3.01 -11.33 -8.90
N ASP A 68 2.10 -12.27 -8.66
CA ASP A 68 0.68 -11.98 -8.46
C ASP A 68 0.43 -11.13 -7.20
N ILE A 69 1.21 -11.39 -6.15
CA ILE A 69 1.15 -10.64 -4.88
C ILE A 69 1.69 -9.22 -5.08
N GLU A 70 2.80 -9.09 -5.82
CA GLU A 70 3.36 -7.80 -6.22
C GLU A 70 2.33 -6.98 -7.02
N GLU A 71 1.74 -7.56 -8.06
CA GLU A 71 0.69 -6.94 -8.88
C GLU A 71 -0.53 -6.56 -8.05
N SER A 72 -1.03 -7.47 -7.20
CA SER A 72 -2.17 -7.18 -6.32
C SER A 72 -1.93 -6.03 -5.34
N ALA A 73 -0.69 -5.75 -4.96
CA ALA A 73 -0.34 -4.60 -4.11
C ALA A 73 -0.29 -3.29 -4.90
N LEU A 74 0.04 -3.34 -6.20
CA LEU A 74 0.01 -2.20 -7.11
C LEU A 74 -1.43 -1.86 -7.50
N ASP A 75 -2.20 -2.85 -7.95
CA ASP A 75 -3.61 -2.71 -8.35
C ASP A 75 -4.48 -2.15 -7.23
N ALA A 76 -4.19 -2.56 -5.99
CA ALA A 76 -4.89 -2.03 -4.82
C ALA A 76 -4.70 -0.52 -4.65
N ILE A 77 -3.57 0.04 -5.07
CA ILE A 77 -3.36 1.50 -5.08
C ILE A 77 -3.89 2.11 -6.38
N GLU A 78 -3.66 1.47 -7.52
CA GLU A 78 -4.09 1.96 -8.83
C GLU A 78 -5.60 2.18 -8.91
N SER A 79 -6.38 1.26 -8.34
CA SER A 79 -7.85 1.34 -8.26
C SER A 79 -8.41 2.53 -7.46
N HIS A 80 -7.57 3.19 -6.65
CA HIS A 80 -7.94 4.38 -5.87
C HIS A 80 -7.36 5.67 -6.49
N LEU A 81 -6.69 5.57 -7.65
CA LEU A 81 -6.20 6.75 -8.33
C LEU A 81 -7.39 7.61 -8.83
N PRO A 82 -7.32 8.94 -8.68
CA PRO A 82 -8.34 9.84 -9.20
C PRO A 82 -8.42 9.76 -10.74
N TYR A 83 -9.59 9.36 -11.26
CA TYR A 83 -9.87 9.15 -12.69
C TYR A 83 -9.59 10.38 -13.58
N ASP A 84 -9.64 11.59 -13.04
CA ASP A 84 -9.45 12.84 -13.77
C ASP A 84 -8.02 13.40 -13.68
N ARG A 85 -7.09 12.67 -13.05
CA ARG A 85 -5.73 13.14 -12.75
C ARG A 85 -4.64 12.11 -13.02
N GLU A 86 -4.80 11.30 -14.05
CA GLU A 86 -3.81 10.28 -14.45
C GLU A 86 -2.39 10.86 -14.61
N GLU A 87 -2.27 12.08 -15.14
CA GLU A 87 -0.99 12.78 -15.34
C GLU A 87 -0.31 13.20 -14.02
N ASP A 88 -1.05 13.31 -12.91
CA ASP A 88 -0.57 13.77 -11.61
C ASP A 88 -0.15 12.61 -10.68
N ASN A 89 -0.36 11.36 -11.10
CA ASN A 89 -0.08 10.15 -10.31
C ASN A 89 1.41 9.77 -10.28
N VAL A 90 2.30 10.76 -10.36
CA VAL A 90 3.77 10.61 -10.38
C VAL A 90 4.38 10.47 -8.99
N SER A 91 3.57 10.35 -7.94
CA SER A 91 4.02 10.27 -6.54
C SER A 91 4.17 8.84 -6.03
N VAL A 92 3.65 7.84 -6.75
CA VAL A 92 3.64 6.42 -6.38
C VAL A 92 4.36 5.61 -7.46
N SER A 93 5.14 4.59 -7.07
CA SER A 93 5.74 3.67 -8.03
C SER A 93 4.82 2.51 -8.33
N PHE A 94 4.47 2.36 -9.60
CA PHE A 94 3.80 1.19 -10.16
C PHE A 94 4.77 0.25 -10.89
N ASN A 95 6.08 0.40 -10.68
CA ASN A 95 7.06 -0.53 -11.22
C ASN A 95 7.24 -1.71 -10.25
N PRO A 96 6.98 -2.97 -10.67
CA PRO A 96 7.22 -4.15 -9.84
C PRO A 96 8.66 -4.23 -9.30
N ASP A 97 9.66 -3.75 -10.05
CA ASP A 97 11.06 -3.75 -9.61
C ASP A 97 11.33 -2.85 -8.39
N ASP A 98 10.44 -1.88 -8.12
CA ASP A 98 10.54 -1.01 -6.94
C ASP A 98 9.94 -1.64 -5.67
N ILE A 99 9.27 -2.79 -5.79
CA ILE A 99 8.70 -3.51 -4.64
C ILE A 99 9.81 -4.26 -3.91
N THR A 100 9.89 -4.04 -2.59
CA THR A 100 10.84 -4.71 -1.72
C THR A 100 10.16 -5.70 -0.79
N TRP A 101 10.81 -6.83 -0.52
CA TRP A 101 10.31 -7.87 0.37
C TRP A 101 10.96 -7.77 1.74
N HIS A 102 10.14 -7.87 2.78
CA HIS A 102 10.55 -7.66 4.16
C HIS A 102 10.02 -8.74 5.09
N THR A 103 10.69 -8.90 6.23
CA THR A 103 10.24 -9.75 7.33
C THR A 103 9.92 -8.95 8.58
N LEU A 104 8.82 -9.32 9.24
CA LEU A 104 8.43 -8.78 10.52
C LEU A 104 7.94 -9.90 11.43
N THR A 105 8.60 -10.08 12.57
CA THR A 105 8.27 -11.14 13.56
C THR A 105 6.97 -10.87 14.31
N LYS A 106 6.56 -9.61 14.41
CA LYS A 106 5.35 -9.20 15.13
C LYS A 106 4.48 -8.30 14.27
N MET A 107 3.33 -8.83 13.87
CA MET A 107 2.30 -8.07 13.18
C MET A 107 1.79 -6.90 14.07
N PRO A 108 1.60 -5.69 13.52
CA PRO A 108 0.98 -4.59 14.25
C PRO A 108 -0.43 -4.95 14.76
N GLU A 109 -0.79 -4.45 15.94
CA GLU A 109 -2.02 -4.88 16.63
C GLU A 109 -3.29 -4.58 15.81
N HIS A 110 -3.35 -3.42 15.17
CA HIS A 110 -4.51 -3.05 14.35
C HIS A 110 -4.61 -3.89 13.07
N VAL A 111 -3.48 -4.23 12.45
CA VAL A 111 -3.41 -5.16 11.32
C VAL A 111 -3.89 -6.54 11.75
N ALA A 112 -3.46 -7.05 12.90
CA ALA A 112 -3.92 -8.32 13.45
C ALA A 112 -5.43 -8.33 13.74
N LYS A 113 -5.97 -7.26 14.33
CA LYS A 113 -7.42 -7.09 14.56
C LYS A 113 -8.18 -7.07 13.24
N ARG A 114 -7.65 -6.38 12.23
CA ARG A 114 -8.25 -6.30 10.89
C ARG A 114 -8.26 -7.65 10.20
N TYR A 115 -7.14 -8.35 10.21
CA TYR A 115 -6.99 -9.71 9.69
C TYR A 115 -8.00 -10.68 10.31
N GLN A 116 -8.16 -10.66 11.64
CA GLN A 116 -9.16 -11.50 12.32
C GLN A 116 -10.60 -11.20 11.89
N LYS A 117 -10.93 -9.93 11.62
CA LYS A 117 -12.25 -9.55 11.09
C LYS A 117 -12.42 -10.07 9.66
N ALA A 118 -11.42 -9.90 8.80
CA ALA A 118 -11.40 -10.42 7.43
C ALA A 118 -11.62 -11.94 7.41
N LEU A 119 -10.86 -12.72 8.19
CA LEU A 119 -11.03 -14.18 8.27
C LEU A 119 -12.43 -14.61 8.71
N LYS A 120 -13.05 -13.88 9.66
CA LYS A 120 -14.43 -14.16 10.09
C LYS A 120 -15.46 -13.91 8.99
N LEU A 121 -15.20 -12.99 8.07
CA LEU A 121 -16.04 -12.75 6.91
C LEU A 121 -15.81 -13.81 5.84
N ILE A 122 -14.55 -14.07 5.47
CA ILE A 122 -14.16 -15.05 4.45
C ILE A 122 -14.77 -16.42 4.76
N ARG A 123 -14.63 -16.91 6.00
CA ARG A 123 -15.17 -18.23 6.43
C ARG A 123 -16.68 -18.40 6.30
N LYS A 124 -17.44 -17.31 6.12
CA LYS A 124 -18.89 -17.34 5.94
C LYS A 124 -19.31 -17.30 4.48
N CYS A 125 -18.36 -17.10 3.57
CA CYS A 125 -18.63 -17.00 2.14
C CYS A 125 -18.75 -18.42 1.54
N PRO A 126 -19.60 -18.62 0.53
CA PRO A 126 -19.69 -19.89 -0.21
C PRO A 126 -18.50 -20.09 -1.16
N ASP A 127 -17.95 -19.00 -1.68
CA ASP A 127 -16.85 -19.01 -2.63
C ASP A 127 -15.98 -17.75 -2.48
N ARG A 128 -14.90 -17.71 -3.27
CA ARG A 128 -13.94 -16.62 -3.26
C ARG A 128 -14.51 -15.30 -3.81
N PHE A 129 -15.45 -15.33 -4.76
CA PHE A 129 -16.04 -14.11 -5.32
C PHE A 129 -16.85 -13.36 -4.26
N GLU A 130 -17.66 -14.08 -3.48
CA GLU A 130 -18.35 -13.46 -2.35
C GLU A 130 -17.36 -13.01 -1.25
N ALA A 131 -16.26 -13.73 -1.05
CA ALA A 131 -15.21 -13.28 -0.14
C ALA A 131 -14.58 -11.94 -0.57
N MET A 132 -14.32 -11.75 -1.87
CA MET A 132 -13.83 -10.49 -2.43
C MET A 132 -14.81 -9.32 -2.17
N ASP A 133 -16.10 -9.49 -2.48
CA ASP A 133 -17.13 -8.47 -2.20
C ASP A 133 -17.23 -8.15 -0.70
N LYS A 134 -17.12 -9.16 0.19
CA LYS A 134 -17.12 -8.92 1.64
C LYS A 134 -15.89 -8.17 2.11
N ILE A 135 -14.72 -8.43 1.52
CA ILE A 135 -13.48 -7.73 1.85
C ILE A 135 -13.52 -6.27 1.34
N GLU A 136 -14.04 -6.03 0.15
CA GLU A 136 -14.27 -4.68 -0.37
C GLU A 136 -15.22 -3.88 0.54
N ARG A 137 -16.33 -4.48 0.97
CA ARG A 137 -17.24 -3.86 1.97
C ARG A 137 -16.57 -3.64 3.32
N LEU A 138 -15.67 -4.54 3.72
CA LEU A 138 -14.89 -4.37 4.95
C LEU A 138 -14.01 -3.11 4.85
N ASN A 139 -13.44 -2.79 3.68
CA ASN A 139 -12.64 -1.56 3.44
C ASN A 139 -13.42 -0.27 3.59
N ASN A 140 -14.75 -0.33 3.50
CA ASN A 140 -15.64 0.79 3.80
C ASN A 140 -16.10 0.84 5.28
N THR A 141 -15.72 -0.16 6.09
CA THR A 141 -16.02 -0.16 7.53
C THR A 141 -14.92 0.58 8.31
N PRO A 142 -15.26 1.65 9.05
CA PRO A 142 -14.27 2.49 9.71
C PRO A 142 -13.37 1.77 10.72
N VAL A 143 -12.13 2.23 10.80
CA VAL A 143 -11.14 1.84 11.80
C VAL A 143 -10.64 3.07 12.54
N THR A 144 -10.24 2.91 13.80
CA THR A 144 -9.62 3.99 14.59
C THR A 144 -8.12 3.73 14.72
N LEU A 145 -7.30 4.60 14.11
CA LEU A 145 -5.84 4.54 14.16
C LEU A 145 -5.30 5.91 14.58
N GLY A 146 -4.40 5.95 15.58
CA GLY A 146 -3.81 7.21 16.04
C GLY A 146 -4.81 8.26 16.53
N GLY A 147 -5.99 7.85 17.01
CA GLY A 147 -7.06 8.75 17.46
C GLY A 147 -7.97 9.29 16.35
N ARG A 148 -7.70 8.97 15.08
CA ARG A 148 -8.56 9.31 13.94
C ARG A 148 -9.40 8.10 13.55
N THR A 149 -10.64 8.32 13.12
CA THR A 149 -11.54 7.28 12.62
C THR A 149 -11.88 7.56 11.17
N PHE A 150 -11.62 6.59 10.30
CA PHE A 150 -11.79 6.71 8.85
C PHE A 150 -12.07 5.33 8.25
N SER A 151 -12.69 5.29 7.07
CA SER A 151 -12.71 4.05 6.29
C SER A 151 -11.36 3.84 5.60
N PRO A 152 -10.82 2.61 5.55
CA PRO A 152 -9.57 2.35 4.84
C PRO A 152 -9.54 2.77 3.37
N SER A 153 -10.66 2.63 2.65
CA SER A 153 -10.78 3.12 1.26
C SER A 153 -10.63 4.64 1.19
N GLU A 154 -11.41 5.38 1.99
CA GLU A 154 -11.34 6.85 2.04
C GLU A 154 -9.96 7.37 2.44
N ALA A 155 -9.25 6.66 3.32
CA ALA A 155 -7.90 7.05 3.71
C ALA A 155 -6.89 6.87 2.57
N LEU A 156 -7.03 5.83 1.74
CA LEU A 156 -6.22 5.66 0.53
C LEU A 156 -6.56 6.73 -0.51
N ASP A 157 -7.84 6.93 -0.81
CA ASP A 157 -8.31 7.97 -1.74
C ASP A 157 -7.81 9.35 -1.33
N GLY A 158 -7.94 9.68 -0.04
CA GLY A 158 -7.50 10.94 0.54
C GLY A 158 -5.99 11.15 0.41
N LEU A 159 -5.18 10.13 0.72
CA LEU A 159 -3.73 10.21 0.55
C LEU A 159 -3.36 10.44 -0.92
N LEU A 160 -3.96 9.70 -1.85
CA LEU A 160 -3.65 9.81 -3.28
C LEU A 160 -4.05 11.18 -3.83
N LEU A 161 -5.18 11.72 -3.39
CA LEU A 161 -5.61 13.08 -3.71
C LEU A 161 -4.63 14.13 -3.18
N GLU A 162 -4.21 14.03 -1.91
CA GLU A 162 -3.21 14.92 -1.31
C GLU A 162 -1.88 14.86 -2.06
N LEU A 163 -1.43 13.68 -2.48
CA LEU A 163 -0.20 13.50 -3.26
C LEU A 163 -0.28 14.15 -4.64
N ALA A 164 -1.44 14.06 -5.31
CA ALA A 164 -1.69 14.73 -6.59
C ALA A 164 -1.71 16.26 -6.41
N ASP A 165 -2.40 16.76 -5.38
CA ASP A 165 -2.45 18.19 -5.05
C ASP A 165 -1.04 18.74 -4.73
N ASN A 166 -0.24 18.01 -3.95
CA ASN A 166 1.15 18.40 -3.63
C ASN A 166 2.04 18.46 -4.86
N PHE A 167 1.90 17.50 -5.79
CA PHE A 167 2.63 17.54 -7.06
C PHE A 167 2.22 18.74 -7.90
N ARG A 168 0.91 18.98 -8.02
CA ARG A 168 0.36 20.11 -8.78
C ARG A 168 0.80 21.45 -8.20
N ASP A 169 0.67 21.64 -6.88
CA ASP A 169 1.13 22.86 -6.20
C ASP A 169 2.63 23.09 -6.42
N TYR A 170 3.43 22.03 -6.34
CA TYR A 170 4.85 22.12 -6.64
C TYR A 170 5.13 22.60 -8.07
N ILE A 171 4.39 22.12 -9.07
CA ILE A 171 4.55 22.58 -10.47
C ILE A 171 4.10 24.05 -10.63
N GLU A 172 2.96 24.42 -10.05
CA GLU A 172 2.38 25.76 -10.17
C GLU A 172 3.21 26.83 -9.45
N THR A 173 3.83 26.49 -8.33
CA THR A 173 4.56 27.45 -7.49
C THR A 173 6.08 27.45 -7.69
N THR A 174 6.65 26.42 -8.32
CA THR A 174 8.10 26.33 -8.50
C THR A 174 8.57 27.07 -9.76
N PRO A 175 9.53 28.01 -9.65
CA PRO A 175 10.10 28.68 -10.82
C PRO A 175 10.68 27.70 -11.84
N TRP A 176 10.50 27.98 -13.14
CA TRP A 176 10.92 27.10 -14.24
C TRP A 176 12.39 26.65 -14.13
N TRP A 177 13.32 27.53 -13.78
CA TRP A 177 14.74 27.19 -13.63
C TRP A 177 14.98 26.12 -12.55
N LYS A 178 14.17 26.11 -11.49
CA LYS A 178 14.25 25.14 -10.39
C LYS A 178 13.62 23.81 -10.78
N LEU A 179 12.55 23.83 -11.58
CA LEU A 179 12.01 22.62 -12.22
C LEU A 179 13.07 21.95 -13.11
N HIS A 180 13.69 22.73 -14.01
CA HIS A 180 14.78 22.22 -14.86
C HIS A 180 16.00 21.74 -14.08
N TRP A 181 16.37 22.44 -13.00
CA TRP A 181 17.43 22.00 -12.11
C TRP A 181 17.13 20.63 -11.50
N HIS A 182 15.91 20.41 -11.01
CA HIS A 182 15.51 19.11 -10.46
C HIS A 182 15.48 18.00 -11.52
N ILE A 183 15.02 18.31 -12.75
CA ILE A 183 15.11 17.37 -13.88
C ILE A 183 16.58 17.00 -14.18
N TRP A 184 17.46 18.00 -14.25
CA TRP A 184 18.88 17.80 -14.59
C TRP A 184 19.66 17.08 -13.48
N THR A 185 19.44 17.44 -12.22
CA THR A 185 20.07 16.81 -11.06
C THR A 185 19.47 15.45 -10.71
N LYS A 186 18.38 15.05 -11.39
CA LYS A 186 17.57 13.88 -11.04
C LYS A 186 17.18 13.94 -9.56
N LYS A 187 16.87 15.14 -9.05
CA LYS A 187 16.38 15.26 -7.69
C LYS A 187 14.99 14.64 -7.65
N ASP A 188 14.89 13.65 -6.79
CA ASP A 188 13.86 12.65 -6.81
C ASP A 188 12.65 13.14 -5.99
N ALA A 189 11.51 13.38 -6.66
CA ALA A 189 10.20 13.77 -6.09
C ALA A 189 10.26 14.85 -4.98
N PRO A 190 10.79 16.07 -5.26
CA PRO A 190 10.95 17.13 -4.26
C PRO A 190 9.65 17.62 -3.61
N TRP A 191 8.48 17.32 -4.21
CA TRP A 191 7.17 17.62 -3.64
C TRP A 191 6.79 16.71 -2.47
N LEU A 192 7.45 15.55 -2.31
CA LEU A 192 7.27 14.67 -1.15
C LEU A 192 8.10 15.11 0.07
N GLU A 193 9.02 16.06 -0.09
CA GLU A 193 9.91 16.53 1.00
C GLU A 193 9.29 17.65 1.88
N GLN A 194 8.11 18.18 1.50
CA GLN A 194 7.58 19.43 2.07
C GLN A 194 7.29 19.37 3.58
N ASP A 195 7.02 18.20 4.15
CA ASP A 195 6.73 18.05 5.60
C ASP A 195 7.96 18.02 6.52
N SER A 196 9.18 18.03 5.98
CA SER A 196 10.40 17.98 6.80
C SER A 196 10.86 19.33 7.37
N ARG A 197 10.10 20.42 7.14
CA ARG A 197 10.47 21.79 7.56
C ARG A 197 9.46 22.48 8.46
N GLY A 198 8.50 21.73 9.05
CA GLY A 198 7.39 22.27 9.84
C GLY A 198 7.45 22.07 11.36
N GLU A 199 8.48 21.45 11.92
CA GLU A 199 8.72 21.38 13.36
C GLU A 199 10.20 21.66 13.65
N GLY A 200 10.52 22.94 13.85
CA GLY A 200 11.87 23.39 14.15
C GLY A 200 11.92 24.92 14.25
N ASP A 201 11.76 25.38 15.49
CA ASP A 201 11.81 26.75 16.04
C ASP A 201 10.50 27.54 16.12
#